data_AF-A0A7S1CHI1-F1
#
_entry.id   AF-A0A7S1CHI1-F1
#
_cell.length_a   1.000
_cell.length_b   1.000
_cell.length_c   1.000
_cell.angle_alpha   90.00
_cell.angle_beta   90.00
_cell.angle_gamma   90.00
#
_symmetry.space_group_name_H-M   'P 1'
#
loop_
_entity.id
_entity.type
_entity.pdbx_description
1 polymer ?
#
loop_
_entity_poly.entity_id
_entity_poly.type
_entity_poly.pdbx_seq_one_letter_code
_entity_poly.pdbx_strand_id
1 'polypeptide(L)'
;NGVDIGGSTSSVGFETTDIGASHGGRGEANAKPPYGSFLQPTDLGSKANCRGGGAVRIVCDALTLADAASRIKANGCTQKQWGSGSGGSIWLTTRTLAGEGSVQANGGDYQGLYGQVGGGGRAAVYVSEDVSGWSGTVEVRSGTRGELLGGVGTMLLAFPDDGDGAHLSVVNAHTATETLET
;
A
#
# COMPACT_ATOMS: atom_id res chain seq x y z
N ASN A 1 -14.23 -12.42 0.88
CA ASN A 1 -13.08 -13.12 1.51
C ASN A 1 -11.83 -12.29 1.30
N GLY A 2 -10.95 -12.16 2.29
CA GLY A 2 -9.75 -11.32 2.15
C GLY A 2 -8.69 -11.63 3.20
N VAL A 3 -7.44 -11.27 2.89
CA VAL A 3 -6.29 -11.37 3.79
C VAL A 3 -5.98 -9.96 4.28
N ASP A 4 -6.07 -9.72 5.58
CA ASP A 4 -5.67 -8.46 6.24
C ASP A 4 -4.58 -8.78 7.27
N ILE A 5 -3.38 -8.23 7.06
CA ILE A 5 -2.26 -8.42 7.99
C ILE A 5 -1.91 -7.06 8.60
N GLY A 6 -2.12 -6.95 9.92
CA GLY A 6 -1.61 -5.85 10.72
C GLY A 6 -0.25 -6.20 11.33
N GLY A 7 0.68 -5.23 11.35
CA GLY A 7 1.99 -5.41 11.97
C GLY A 7 2.72 -4.08 12.00
N SER A 8 3.54 -3.82 13.02
CA SER A 8 4.27 -2.55 13.09
C SER A 8 5.65 -2.67 13.70
N THR A 9 6.61 -1.97 13.11
CA THR A 9 7.86 -1.62 13.80
C THR A 9 7.72 -0.25 14.47
N SER A 10 8.40 -0.08 15.60
CA SER A 10 8.47 1.21 16.28
C SER A 10 9.45 2.12 15.56
N SER A 11 8.97 3.22 14.97
CA SER A 11 9.86 4.34 14.67
C SER A 11 10.11 5.10 15.99
N VAL A 12 11.06 4.63 16.80
CA VAL A 12 11.46 5.28 18.06
C VAL A 12 11.70 6.80 17.89
N GLY A 13 11.14 7.62 18.79
CA GLY A 13 11.84 8.81 19.29
C GLY A 13 11.24 10.21 19.14
N PHE A 14 9.93 10.46 19.24
CA PHE A 14 9.43 11.82 19.54
C PHE A 14 8.25 11.79 20.53
N GLU A 15 8.30 12.67 21.53
CA GLU A 15 7.22 12.93 22.50
C GLU A 15 6.05 13.73 21.93
N THR A 16 6.00 13.97 20.61
CA THR A 16 4.84 14.62 19.99
C THR A 16 3.94 13.57 19.37
N THR A 17 2.81 13.30 20.01
CA THR A 17 1.78 12.34 19.59
C THR A 17 1.10 12.67 18.26
N ASP A 18 1.47 13.78 17.60
CA ASP A 18 0.79 14.32 16.42
C ASP A 18 1.70 14.32 15.19
N ILE A 19 2.30 13.16 14.84
CA ILE A 19 2.96 12.95 13.54
C ILE A 19 2.37 11.73 12.82
N GLY A 20 2.30 11.79 11.50
CA GLY A 20 1.91 10.65 10.68
C GLY A 20 3.05 9.63 10.60
N ALA A 21 2.75 8.34 10.64
CA ALA A 21 3.76 7.32 10.39
C ALA A 21 4.15 7.25 8.91
N SER A 22 5.40 6.92 8.61
CA SER A 22 5.93 6.78 7.24
C SER A 22 6.26 5.33 6.90
N HIS A 23 6.21 4.97 5.62
CA HIS A 23 6.81 3.74 5.10
C HIS A 23 7.22 3.86 3.63
N GLY A 24 6.34 3.53 2.68
CA GLY A 24 6.59 3.77 1.25
C GLY A 24 6.40 5.23 0.87
N GLY A 25 5.51 5.92 1.58
CA GLY A 25 5.27 7.34 1.55
C GLY A 25 5.55 7.98 2.90
N ARG A 26 5.84 9.29 2.89
CA ARG A 26 6.08 10.06 4.11
C ARG A 26 4.77 10.35 4.83
N GLY A 27 4.69 10.14 6.14
CA GLY A 27 3.55 10.63 6.94
C GLY A 27 3.49 12.17 6.95
N GLU A 28 2.38 12.72 7.41
CA GLU A 28 2.21 14.17 7.55
C GLU A 28 2.99 14.74 8.75
N ALA A 29 3.29 16.05 8.71
CA ALA A 29 4.11 16.81 9.65
C ALA A 29 5.61 16.40 9.63
N ASN A 30 6.28 16.38 10.79
CA ASN A 30 7.71 16.06 10.90
C ASN A 30 8.00 14.55 10.80
N ALA A 31 7.19 13.80 10.05
CA ALA A 31 7.34 12.37 9.88
C ALA A 31 8.71 12.00 9.29
N LYS A 32 9.20 10.81 9.65
CA LYS A 32 10.47 10.28 9.16
C LYS A 32 10.44 10.04 7.65
N PRO A 33 11.59 9.98 6.96
CA PRO A 33 11.62 9.63 5.54
C PRO A 33 11.03 8.22 5.26
N PRO A 34 10.57 7.96 4.02
CA PRO A 34 10.26 6.61 3.56
C PRO A 34 11.45 5.64 3.67
N TYR A 35 11.19 4.35 3.83
CA TYR A 35 12.21 3.29 3.99
C TYR A 35 11.78 1.98 3.32
N GLY A 36 12.67 0.99 3.28
CA GLY A 36 12.41 -0.35 2.74
C GLY A 36 12.54 -0.44 1.21
N SER A 37 12.60 -1.66 0.70
CA SER A 37 12.75 -1.93 -0.73
C SER A 37 11.40 -1.80 -1.45
N PHE A 38 11.36 -1.04 -2.55
CA PHE A 38 10.19 -1.04 -3.45
C PHE A 38 10.15 -2.24 -4.39
N LEU A 39 11.30 -2.87 -4.67
CA LEU A 39 11.38 -4.06 -5.51
C LEU A 39 10.96 -5.33 -4.76
N GLN A 40 11.33 -5.43 -3.48
CA GLN A 40 11.10 -6.60 -2.63
C GLN A 40 10.61 -6.14 -1.25
N PRO A 41 9.40 -5.57 -1.16
CA PRO A 41 8.89 -4.99 0.07
C PRO A 41 8.58 -6.08 1.10
N THR A 42 9.28 -6.04 2.23
CA THR A 42 9.12 -7.01 3.34
C THR A 42 9.03 -6.34 4.71
N ASP A 43 9.27 -5.04 4.78
CA ASP A 43 9.24 -4.28 6.03
C ASP A 43 7.80 -4.02 6.48
N LEU A 44 7.57 -4.07 7.80
CA LEU A 44 6.28 -3.66 8.35
C LEU A 44 6.13 -2.13 8.25
N GLY A 45 4.89 -1.67 8.12
CA GLY A 45 4.53 -0.27 8.26
C GLY A 45 4.84 0.24 9.66
N SER A 46 5.14 1.53 9.77
CA SER A 46 5.44 2.16 11.04
C SER A 46 4.17 2.43 11.86
N LYS A 47 4.30 2.24 13.17
CA LYS A 47 3.31 2.69 14.16
C LYS A 47 3.47 4.19 14.45
N ALA A 48 2.34 4.88 14.59
CA ALA A 48 2.25 6.14 15.32
C ALA A 48 1.52 5.90 16.66
N ASN A 49 0.28 6.37 16.83
CA ASN A 49 -0.54 6.04 18.00
C ASN A 49 -1.41 4.81 17.78
N CYS A 50 -1.33 4.22 16.59
CA CYS A 50 -1.91 2.94 16.27
C CYS A 50 -1.01 2.21 15.24
N ARG A 51 -1.33 0.94 14.95
CA ARG A 51 -0.50 0.04 14.13
C ARG A 51 -0.31 0.52 12.67
N GLY A 52 0.90 0.37 12.15
CA GLY A 52 1.11 0.33 10.71
C GLY A 52 0.48 -0.91 10.06
N GLY A 53 0.50 -0.94 8.73
CA GLY A 53 0.14 -2.13 7.96
C GLY A 53 1.23 -3.21 8.06
N GLY A 54 0.82 -4.48 8.00
CA GLY A 54 1.75 -5.61 8.05
C GLY A 54 2.55 -5.82 6.75
N ALA A 55 3.30 -6.91 6.68
CA ALA A 55 3.99 -7.32 5.46
C ALA A 55 3.43 -8.66 4.96
N VAL A 56 3.12 -8.74 3.68
CA VAL A 56 2.56 -9.92 3.03
C VAL A 56 3.46 -10.32 1.86
N ARG A 57 3.90 -11.59 1.84
CA ARG A 57 4.59 -12.19 0.69
C ARG A 57 3.74 -13.35 0.16
N ILE A 58 3.31 -13.26 -1.09
CA ILE A 58 2.54 -14.30 -1.78
C ILE A 58 3.33 -14.79 -2.98
N VAL A 59 3.53 -16.10 -3.08
CA VAL A 59 4.09 -16.81 -4.23
C VAL A 59 3.14 -17.94 -4.58
N CYS A 60 2.63 -17.94 -5.81
CA CYS A 60 1.65 -18.91 -6.28
C CYS A 60 1.72 -19.06 -7.80
N ASP A 61 1.13 -20.12 -8.35
CA ASP A 61 1.03 -20.25 -9.80
C ASP A 61 -0.10 -19.37 -10.36
N ALA A 62 -1.27 -19.40 -9.72
CA ALA A 62 -2.41 -18.58 -10.11
C ALA A 62 -3.07 -17.93 -8.89
N LEU A 63 -3.43 -16.65 -9.03
CA LEU A 63 -4.19 -15.91 -8.02
C LEU A 63 -5.42 -15.28 -8.67
N THR A 64 -6.59 -15.53 -8.08
CA THR A 64 -7.84 -14.88 -8.51
C THR A 64 -8.45 -14.11 -7.34
N LEU A 65 -8.59 -12.79 -7.49
CA LEU A 65 -9.37 -11.97 -6.57
C LEU A 65 -10.76 -11.80 -7.18
N ALA A 66 -11.62 -12.79 -6.91
CA ALA A 66 -12.80 -13.15 -7.70
C ALA A 66 -13.82 -12.05 -7.98
N ASP A 67 -13.90 -11.04 -7.11
CA ASP A 67 -14.89 -9.97 -7.23
C ASP A 67 -14.33 -8.63 -6.75
N ALA A 68 -15.06 -7.56 -7.07
CA ALA A 68 -14.77 -6.22 -6.62
C ALA A 68 -14.81 -6.05 -5.09
N ALA A 69 -15.06 -7.06 -4.26
CA ALA A 69 -14.96 -7.02 -2.80
C ALA A 69 -13.75 -7.83 -2.25
N SER A 70 -13.04 -8.56 -3.10
CA SER A 70 -11.87 -9.37 -2.75
C SER A 70 -10.65 -8.48 -2.52
N ARG A 71 -9.92 -8.71 -1.41
CA ARG A 71 -8.86 -7.80 -0.96
C ARG A 71 -7.66 -8.51 -0.37
N ILE A 72 -6.46 -8.04 -0.71
CA ILE A 72 -5.22 -8.26 0.04
C ILE A 72 -4.84 -6.93 0.67
N LYS A 73 -4.76 -6.86 2.01
CA LYS A 73 -4.55 -5.61 2.73
C LYS A 73 -3.33 -5.64 3.66
N ALA A 74 -2.59 -4.54 3.60
CA ALA A 74 -1.54 -4.13 4.50
C ALA A 74 -1.73 -2.64 4.84
N ASN A 75 -2.95 -2.24 5.19
CA ASN A 75 -3.29 -0.85 5.45
C ASN A 75 -2.88 -0.41 6.86
N GLY A 76 -2.46 0.84 6.99
CA GLY A 76 -2.29 1.51 8.28
C GLY A 76 -3.63 1.75 8.97
N CYS A 77 -3.60 1.80 10.30
CA CYS A 77 -4.79 2.15 11.10
C CYS A 77 -5.21 3.60 10.91
N THR A 78 -6.52 3.82 10.78
CA THR A 78 -7.15 5.14 10.90
C THR A 78 -7.26 5.56 12.36
N GLN A 79 -7.12 6.86 12.64
CA GLN A 79 -7.13 7.43 13.99
C GLN A 79 -7.99 8.73 14.05
N LYS A 80 -8.42 9.17 15.24
CA LYS A 80 -9.32 10.33 15.48
C LYS A 80 -8.79 11.44 16.41
N GLN A 81 -7.74 11.17 17.19
CA GLN A 81 -7.18 12.00 18.26
C GLN A 81 -5.67 12.36 18.11
N TRP A 82 -4.90 11.55 17.39
CA TRP A 82 -3.44 11.52 17.26
C TRP A 82 -3.01 10.98 15.87
N GLY A 83 -1.71 10.83 15.65
CA GLY A 83 -1.17 10.29 14.38
C GLY A 83 -1.62 8.87 14.00
N SER A 84 -1.95 8.70 12.71
CA SER A 84 -2.33 7.43 12.08
C SER A 84 -1.14 6.59 11.61
N GLY A 85 -1.35 5.28 11.46
CA GLY A 85 -0.33 4.32 11.04
C GLY A 85 -0.05 4.39 9.53
N SER A 86 1.16 4.01 9.11
CA SER A 86 1.49 3.97 7.68
C SER A 86 0.99 2.69 7.02
N GLY A 87 0.90 2.69 5.69
CA GLY A 87 0.76 1.44 4.94
C GLY A 87 1.95 0.49 5.14
N GLY A 88 1.73 -0.79 4.90
CA GLY A 88 2.70 -1.88 5.05
C GLY A 88 3.34 -2.29 3.73
N SER A 89 3.73 -3.57 3.63
CA SER A 89 4.35 -4.15 2.44
C SER A 89 3.49 -5.25 1.83
N ILE A 90 3.33 -5.25 0.51
CA ILE A 90 2.77 -6.39 -0.22
C ILE A 90 3.73 -6.77 -1.35
N TRP A 91 4.13 -8.03 -1.38
CA TRP A 91 4.97 -8.58 -2.42
C TRP A 91 4.32 -9.83 -3.02
N LEU A 92 3.73 -9.68 -4.21
CA LEU A 92 3.04 -10.73 -4.95
C LEU A 92 3.88 -11.18 -6.14
N THR A 93 4.09 -12.49 -6.26
CA THR A 93 4.64 -13.13 -7.46
C THR A 93 3.70 -14.25 -7.88
N THR A 94 3.18 -14.17 -9.10
CA THR A 94 2.30 -15.18 -9.66
C THR A 94 2.57 -15.39 -11.15
N ARG A 95 2.15 -16.52 -11.71
CA ARG A 95 2.18 -16.72 -13.17
C ARG A 95 0.95 -16.09 -13.81
N THR A 96 -0.22 -16.32 -13.21
CA THR A 96 -1.49 -15.74 -13.65
C THR A 96 -2.16 -14.92 -12.54
N LEU A 97 -2.70 -13.75 -12.89
CA LEU A 97 -3.52 -12.89 -12.03
C LEU A 97 -4.85 -12.59 -12.71
N ALA A 98 -5.97 -12.77 -12.01
CA ALA A 98 -7.31 -12.53 -12.58
C ALA A 98 -8.32 -12.02 -11.54
N GLY A 99 -9.44 -11.47 -12.02
CA GLY A 99 -10.55 -10.94 -11.22
C GLY A 99 -10.56 -9.41 -11.11
N GLU A 100 -11.36 -8.91 -10.16
CA GLU A 100 -11.70 -7.48 -10.02
C GLU A 100 -11.33 -6.91 -8.63
N GLY A 101 -10.67 -7.72 -7.79
CA GLY A 101 -10.36 -7.35 -6.41
C GLY A 101 -9.30 -6.25 -6.29
N SER A 102 -8.77 -6.05 -5.08
CA SER A 102 -7.67 -5.10 -4.92
C SER A 102 -6.59 -5.49 -3.94
N VAL A 103 -5.40 -4.96 -4.21
CA VAL A 103 -4.20 -5.06 -3.37
C VAL A 103 -3.95 -3.70 -2.75
N GLN A 104 -3.98 -3.59 -1.42
CA GLN A 104 -3.98 -2.29 -0.74
C GLN A 104 -2.90 -2.22 0.34
N ALA A 105 -1.96 -1.30 0.20
CA ALA A 105 -0.99 -0.93 1.24
C ALA A 105 -1.13 0.56 1.56
N ASN A 106 -2.33 0.96 1.94
CA ASN A 106 -2.71 2.36 2.14
C ASN A 106 -2.30 2.89 3.52
N GLY A 107 -1.94 4.16 3.58
CA GLY A 107 -1.77 4.89 4.83
C GLY A 107 -3.09 5.02 5.59
N GLY A 108 -3.01 5.13 6.91
CA GLY A 108 -4.16 5.33 7.77
C GLY A 108 -4.68 6.76 7.72
N ASP A 109 -5.99 6.91 7.55
CA ASP A 109 -6.68 8.21 7.52
C ASP A 109 -6.74 8.87 8.90
N TYR A 110 -7.07 10.16 8.96
CA TYR A 110 -7.35 10.85 10.20
C TYR A 110 -8.72 11.52 10.15
N GLN A 111 -9.57 11.25 11.15
CA GLN A 111 -10.97 11.68 11.15
C GLN A 111 -11.27 12.86 12.09
N GLY A 112 -10.27 13.40 12.78
CA GLY A 112 -10.40 14.61 13.60
C GLY A 112 -9.87 15.86 12.89
N LEU A 113 -9.69 16.95 13.65
CA LEU A 113 -9.18 18.22 13.11
C LEU A 113 -7.65 18.37 13.19
N TYR A 114 -6.99 17.86 14.24
CA TYR A 114 -5.61 18.26 14.56
C TYR A 114 -4.52 17.19 14.42
N GLY A 115 -4.87 15.91 14.34
CA GLY A 115 -3.90 14.82 14.18
C GLY A 115 -3.49 14.59 12.73
N GLN A 116 -2.55 13.68 12.51
CA GLN A 116 -1.83 13.57 11.25
C GLN A 116 -2.07 12.23 10.55
N VAL A 117 -2.01 12.24 9.24
CA VAL A 117 -2.27 11.06 8.41
C VAL A 117 -1.03 10.23 8.16
N GLY A 118 -1.20 8.91 8.04
CA GLY A 118 -0.11 8.00 7.69
C GLY A 118 0.27 8.06 6.21
N GLY A 119 1.54 7.88 5.90
CA GLY A 119 2.02 7.73 4.53
C GLY A 119 1.64 6.37 3.93
N GLY A 120 1.60 6.30 2.61
CA GLY A 120 1.36 5.03 1.90
C GLY A 120 2.44 3.97 2.14
N GLY A 121 2.12 2.73 1.83
CA GLY A 121 3.00 1.57 1.94
C GLY A 121 3.74 1.26 0.65
N ARG A 122 4.20 0.02 0.50
CA ARG A 122 4.85 -0.47 -0.72
C ARG A 122 4.12 -1.69 -1.25
N ALA A 123 3.90 -1.74 -2.56
CA ALA A 123 3.35 -2.90 -3.25
C ALA A 123 4.23 -3.28 -4.44
N ALA A 124 4.62 -4.55 -4.56
CA ALA A 124 5.31 -5.06 -5.74
C ALA A 124 4.54 -6.28 -6.26
N VAL A 125 4.04 -6.19 -7.49
CA VAL A 125 3.26 -7.23 -8.15
C VAL A 125 4.02 -7.68 -9.40
N TYR A 126 4.40 -8.95 -9.41
CA TYR A 126 5.08 -9.60 -10.53
C TYR A 126 4.16 -10.68 -11.09
N VAL A 127 3.74 -10.53 -12.34
CA VAL A 127 3.00 -11.53 -13.10
C VAL A 127 3.85 -11.97 -14.28
N SER A 128 4.04 -13.27 -14.47
CA SER A 128 4.97 -13.77 -15.49
C SER A 128 4.32 -14.31 -16.76
N GLU A 129 3.02 -14.63 -16.76
CA GLU A 129 2.37 -15.28 -17.91
C GLU A 129 1.06 -14.63 -18.36
N ASP A 130 0.10 -14.41 -17.46
CA ASP A 130 -1.21 -13.91 -17.89
C ASP A 130 -1.85 -12.96 -16.87
N VAL A 131 -2.17 -11.75 -17.34
CA VAL A 131 -2.89 -10.72 -16.59
C VAL A 131 -4.16 -10.25 -17.32
N SER A 132 -4.51 -10.87 -18.45
CA SER A 132 -5.65 -10.46 -19.29
C SER A 132 -7.01 -10.59 -18.60
N GLY A 133 -7.10 -11.48 -17.61
CA GLY A 133 -8.29 -11.64 -16.77
C GLY A 133 -8.35 -10.68 -15.57
N TRP A 134 -7.40 -9.75 -15.42
CA TRP A 134 -7.33 -8.82 -14.30
C TRP A 134 -7.86 -7.42 -14.66
N SER A 135 -8.88 -6.98 -13.95
CA SER A 135 -9.43 -5.61 -14.01
C SER A 135 -9.47 -4.92 -12.65
N GLY A 136 -8.84 -5.53 -11.64
CA GLY A 136 -8.78 -5.00 -10.29
C GLY A 136 -7.67 -3.94 -10.10
N THR A 137 -7.48 -3.51 -8.85
CA THR A 137 -6.62 -2.35 -8.54
C THR A 137 -5.49 -2.68 -7.58
N VAL A 138 -4.41 -1.89 -7.64
CA VAL A 138 -3.34 -1.92 -6.63
C VAL A 138 -3.18 -0.50 -6.09
N GLU A 139 -3.31 -0.32 -4.77
CA GLU A 139 -3.37 0.98 -4.11
C GLU A 139 -2.29 1.13 -3.06
N VAL A 140 -1.60 2.28 -3.08
CA VAL A 140 -0.60 2.70 -2.09
C VAL A 140 -0.84 4.14 -1.63
N ARG A 141 -2.11 4.55 -1.47
CA ARG A 141 -2.48 5.94 -1.14
C ARG A 141 -1.93 6.36 0.23
N SER A 142 -1.75 7.66 0.43
CA SER A 142 -1.64 8.22 1.77
C SER A 142 -2.97 8.09 2.53
N GLY A 143 -2.92 8.29 3.83
CA GLY A 143 -4.09 8.66 4.60
C GLY A 143 -4.56 10.08 4.23
N THR A 144 -5.79 10.41 4.60
CA THR A 144 -6.41 11.72 4.34
C THR A 144 -6.99 12.38 5.61
N ARG A 145 -6.94 13.73 5.64
CA ARG A 145 -7.58 14.61 6.63
C ARG A 145 -8.12 15.84 5.91
N GLY A 146 -9.35 15.78 5.42
CA GLY A 146 -9.86 16.80 4.49
C GLY A 146 -8.98 16.86 3.24
N GLU A 147 -8.45 18.04 2.92
CA GLU A 147 -7.52 18.25 1.79
C GLU A 147 -6.05 17.94 2.15
N LEU A 148 -5.75 17.67 3.43
CA LEU A 148 -4.40 17.38 3.90
C LEU A 148 -4.06 15.90 3.75
N LEU A 149 -2.84 15.63 3.30
CA LEU A 149 -2.39 14.33 2.82
C LEU A 149 -0.94 14.08 3.21
N GLY A 150 -0.62 12.82 3.49
CA GLY A 150 0.77 12.35 3.53
C GLY A 150 1.31 12.13 2.12
N GLY A 151 2.58 11.76 2.03
CA GLY A 151 3.16 11.19 0.83
C GLY A 151 2.50 9.85 0.48
N VAL A 152 2.18 9.68 -0.81
CA VAL A 152 1.80 8.37 -1.36
C VAL A 152 2.96 7.39 -1.30
N GLY A 153 2.60 6.12 -1.24
CA GLY A 153 3.52 5.01 -1.29
C GLY A 153 4.08 4.75 -2.69
N THR A 154 4.81 3.66 -2.81
CA THR A 154 5.39 3.22 -4.10
C THR A 154 4.79 1.89 -4.49
N MET A 155 4.34 1.78 -5.73
CA MET A 155 3.99 0.50 -6.33
C MET A 155 4.91 0.17 -7.51
N LEU A 156 5.14 -1.12 -7.70
CA LEU A 156 5.82 -1.70 -8.85
C LEU A 156 4.89 -2.75 -9.46
N LEU A 157 4.52 -2.56 -10.72
CA LEU A 157 3.80 -3.55 -11.52
C LEU A 157 4.71 -4.05 -12.62
N ALA A 158 4.97 -5.34 -12.66
CA ALA A 158 5.72 -6.01 -13.70
C ALA A 158 4.83 -7.12 -14.27
N PHE A 159 4.24 -6.84 -15.43
CA PHE A 159 3.29 -7.73 -16.11
C PHE A 159 3.90 -8.32 -17.37
N PRO A 160 3.41 -9.50 -17.83
CA PRO A 160 3.87 -10.08 -19.08
C PRO A 160 3.56 -9.14 -20.25
N ASP A 161 4.30 -9.31 -21.33
CA ASP A 161 4.03 -8.64 -22.60
C ASP A 161 2.67 -9.11 -23.15
N ASP A 162 1.74 -8.18 -23.29
CA ASP A 162 0.38 -8.40 -23.80
C ASP A 162 0.26 -8.13 -25.31
N GLY A 163 1.38 -7.87 -26.00
CA GLY A 163 1.44 -7.54 -27.41
C GLY A 163 1.93 -6.11 -27.69
N ASP A 164 1.94 -5.24 -26.67
CA ASP A 164 2.45 -3.87 -26.72
C ASP A 164 3.79 -3.67 -25.97
N GLY A 165 4.40 -4.76 -25.48
CA GLY A 165 5.65 -4.76 -24.71
C GLY A 165 5.42 -5.14 -23.24
N ALA A 166 6.48 -5.58 -22.55
CA ALA A 166 6.41 -5.80 -21.10
C ALA A 166 6.06 -4.50 -20.35
N HIS A 167 4.96 -4.51 -19.59
CA HIS A 167 4.50 -3.35 -18.83
C HIS A 167 5.22 -3.26 -17.47
N LEU A 168 6.08 -2.24 -17.32
CA LEU A 168 6.72 -1.87 -16.05
C LEU A 168 6.23 -0.50 -15.61
N SER A 169 5.34 -0.45 -14.62
CA SER A 169 4.88 0.82 -14.04
C SER A 169 5.42 1.02 -12.62
N VAL A 170 6.01 2.19 -12.39
CA VAL A 170 6.40 2.69 -11.06
C VAL A 170 5.60 3.96 -10.80
N VAL A 171 4.54 3.85 -9.99
CA VAL A 171 3.64 4.97 -9.71
C VAL A 171 3.85 5.49 -8.29
N ASN A 172 4.05 6.81 -8.18
CA ASN A 172 4.07 7.59 -6.93
C ASN A 172 3.03 8.73 -7.01
N ALA A 173 1.80 8.46 -7.45
CA ALA A 173 0.76 9.47 -7.65
C ALA A 173 -0.44 9.30 -6.71
N HIS A 174 -1.08 10.44 -6.38
CA HIS A 174 -2.17 10.65 -5.41
C HIS A 174 -3.36 9.68 -5.51
N THR A 175 -3.56 9.07 -6.68
CA THR A 175 -4.52 8.00 -6.99
C THR A 175 -3.89 7.12 -8.07
N ALA A 176 -2.98 6.23 -7.69
CA ALA A 176 -2.47 5.21 -8.60
C ALA A 176 -3.49 4.07 -8.69
N THR A 177 -4.62 4.32 -9.36
CA THR A 177 -5.40 3.23 -9.93
C THR A 177 -4.88 3.07 -11.35
N GLU A 178 -4.04 2.07 -11.58
CA GLU A 178 -3.83 1.60 -12.96
C GLU A 178 -4.87 0.54 -13.26
N THR A 179 -5.76 0.89 -14.18
CA THR A 179 -6.54 -0.08 -14.94
C THR A 179 -5.76 -0.29 -16.23
N LEU A 180 -5.34 -1.52 -16.51
CA LEU A 180 -4.89 -1.86 -17.85
C LEU A 180 -6.11 -1.70 -18.77
N GLU A 181 -6.09 -0.72 -19.66
CA GLU A 181 -6.94 -0.76 -20.84
C GLU A 181 -6.24 -1.69 -21.84
N THR A 182 -6.76 -2.91 -21.94
CA THR A 182 -6.54 -3.83 -23.07
C THR A 182 -7.38 -3.41 -24.26
#